data_AF-A0A544UGD7-F1
#
_entry.id   AF-A0A544UGD7-F1
#
_cell.length_a   1.000
_cell.length_b   1.000
_cell.length_c   1.000
_cell.angle_alpha   90.00
_cell.angle_beta   90.00
_cell.angle_gamma   90.00
#
_symmetry.space_group_name_H-M   'P 1'
#
loop_
_entity.id
_entity.type
_entity.pdbx_description
1 polymer ?
#
loop_
_entity_poly.entity_id
_entity_poly.type
_entity_poly.pdbx_seq_one_letter_code
_entity_poly.pdbx_strand_id
1 'polypeptide(L)'
;MTRFLSPQQTKHMVRYYQPGHKVEEVFKMHEAFIQAYFLKKDETIERVEQQEQLFVATIVKKTARTFRKIAYLKFTMNTEFTSSLPKKIASYKFTPNAKRTLHETNDTIQQWLQQGWIVREIRYHTDGISVKDDYYRIGPAYIEAQQKSEQQQLAKQQQQMQALKQKAEKLALPELFQQAIEWNMLPEQWTMKKRMKYIEFCLAFYALSLQKELFDFKEIGAALHDTIGGSKVFDQEREVFLAQLEHSGIDPMLYGLVSIGKIVPIYFTGDVQNNVATYAIGAVHATTDNAVLTSPFTTTNTTLWLVENRAILTRLAVETEFLRQTNSCIVCLDGQIRSAHKQFIEQLLQSAIKQTIIWTDTDSAGITIAKYAAELVKGTVKIVGRDYELYHSIESFTAQVQEAHEQEQQLGGVKQWIKWM
;
A
#
# COMPACT_ATOMS: atom_id res chain seq x y z
N MET A 1 -4.98 -42.11 87.18
CA MET A 1 -4.05 -42.69 86.21
C MET A 1 -4.84 -43.50 85.19
N THR A 2 -4.55 -43.24 83.91
CA THR A 2 -4.89 -44.03 82.71
C THR A 2 -6.35 -44.09 82.24
N ARG A 3 -6.65 -43.33 81.18
CA ARG A 3 -7.71 -43.61 80.18
C ARG A 3 -7.26 -43.23 78.77
N PHE A 4 -7.75 -44.02 77.83
CA PHE A 4 -7.58 -44.07 76.37
C PHE A 4 -7.78 -42.74 75.62
N LEU A 5 -7.13 -42.61 74.45
CA LEU A 5 -7.76 -42.30 73.15
C LEU A 5 -6.78 -42.63 71.99
N SER A 6 -7.32 -43.15 70.89
CA SER A 6 -6.61 -43.55 69.66
C SER A 6 -6.44 -42.38 68.68
N PRO A 7 -5.45 -42.42 67.77
CA PRO A 7 -5.44 -41.53 66.61
C PRO A 7 -5.92 -42.26 65.35
N GLN A 8 -7.05 -41.79 64.81
CA GLN A 8 -7.45 -41.99 63.41
C GLN A 8 -6.42 -41.30 62.50
N GLN A 9 -5.88 -42.02 61.52
CA GLN A 9 -5.13 -41.45 60.39
C GLN A 9 -5.79 -41.85 59.06
N THR A 10 -6.41 -40.83 58.48
CA THR A 10 -6.58 -40.47 57.06
C THR A 10 -6.22 -41.54 56.01
N LYS A 11 -7.23 -42.23 55.48
CA LYS A 11 -7.19 -42.87 54.15
C LYS A 11 -7.65 -41.86 53.09
N HIS A 12 -6.73 -41.28 52.32
CA HIS A 12 -7.08 -40.67 51.03
C HIS A 12 -7.03 -41.73 49.92
N MET A 13 -8.18 -41.98 49.30
CA MET A 13 -8.33 -42.80 48.10
C MET A 13 -7.63 -42.15 46.92
N VAL A 14 -6.56 -42.77 46.42
CA VAL A 14 -6.05 -42.55 45.06
C VAL A 14 -6.90 -43.42 44.13
N ARG A 15 -7.80 -42.82 43.33
CA ARG A 15 -8.50 -43.53 42.25
C ARG A 15 -7.63 -43.50 41.00
N TYR A 16 -7.11 -44.66 40.62
CA TYR A 16 -6.50 -44.85 39.30
C TYR A 16 -7.56 -44.70 38.22
N TYR A 17 -7.27 -43.92 37.19
CA TYR A 17 -8.17 -43.72 36.05
C TYR A 17 -8.16 -44.94 35.14
N GLN A 18 -9.33 -45.55 34.91
CA GLN A 18 -9.55 -46.63 33.94
C GLN A 18 -10.58 -46.11 32.92
N PRO A 19 -10.18 -45.79 31.67
CA PRO A 19 -11.07 -45.15 30.72
C PRO A 19 -12.03 -46.13 30.02
N GLY A 20 -13.21 -45.63 29.62
CA GLY A 20 -14.08 -46.26 28.62
C GLY A 20 -13.82 -45.67 27.22
N HIS A 21 -14.31 -46.31 26.14
CA HIS A 21 -13.98 -45.98 24.74
C HIS A 21 -14.01 -44.48 24.35
N LYS A 22 -15.05 -43.73 24.77
CA LYS A 22 -15.20 -42.29 24.44
C LYS A 22 -14.17 -41.38 25.14
N VAL A 23 -13.63 -41.86 26.27
CA VAL A 23 -12.62 -41.16 27.07
C VAL A 23 -11.22 -41.37 26.51
N GLU A 24 -10.94 -42.54 25.94
CA GLU A 24 -9.64 -42.82 25.31
C GLU A 24 -9.36 -41.90 24.12
N GLU A 25 -10.37 -41.56 23.33
CA GLU A 25 -10.24 -40.63 22.19
C GLU A 25 -9.92 -39.20 22.65
N VAL A 26 -10.63 -38.72 23.68
CA VAL A 26 -10.38 -37.40 24.29
C VAL A 26 -8.97 -37.32 24.89
N PHE A 27 -8.52 -38.39 25.53
CA PHE A 27 -7.18 -38.48 26.09
C PHE A 27 -6.10 -38.42 24.99
N LYS A 28 -6.28 -39.16 23.89
CA LYS A 28 -5.34 -39.15 22.74
C LYS A 28 -5.21 -37.75 22.12
N MET A 29 -6.29 -36.99 22.02
CA MET A 29 -6.26 -35.62 21.49
C MET A 29 -5.45 -34.67 22.38
N HIS A 30 -5.63 -34.75 23.69
CA HIS A 30 -4.87 -33.93 24.65
C HIS A 30 -3.41 -34.39 24.76
N GLU A 31 -3.16 -35.69 24.62
CA GLU A 31 -1.81 -36.24 24.55
C GLU A 31 -1.06 -35.68 23.34
N ALA A 32 -1.66 -35.68 22.15
CA ALA A 32 -1.08 -35.09 20.94
C ALA A 32 -0.79 -33.59 21.11
N PHE A 33 -1.69 -32.85 21.76
CA PHE A 33 -1.47 -31.43 22.09
C PHE A 33 -0.30 -31.23 23.05
N ILE A 34 -0.21 -32.01 24.13
CA ILE A 34 0.90 -31.94 25.10
C ILE A 34 2.22 -32.32 24.42
N GLN A 35 2.22 -33.34 23.56
CA GLN A 35 3.40 -33.74 22.79
C GLN A 35 3.85 -32.64 21.84
N ALA A 36 2.93 -31.99 21.12
CA ALA A 36 3.26 -30.96 20.14
C ALA A 36 3.78 -29.66 20.78
N TYR A 37 3.23 -29.26 21.94
CA TYR A 37 3.50 -27.94 22.51
C TYR A 37 4.34 -27.95 23.79
N PHE A 38 4.33 -29.02 24.60
CA PHE A 38 4.90 -29.00 25.95
C PHE A 38 6.10 -29.92 26.16
N LEU A 39 6.10 -31.10 25.54
CA LEU A 39 7.18 -32.06 25.71
C LEU A 39 8.45 -31.63 24.98
N LYS A 40 9.59 -31.73 25.66
CA LYS A 40 10.91 -31.61 25.06
C LYS A 40 11.46 -32.99 24.68
N LYS A 41 12.61 -32.99 23.99
CA LYS A 41 13.34 -34.20 23.65
C LYS A 41 13.55 -35.10 24.89
N ASP A 42 13.17 -36.37 24.74
CA ASP A 42 13.23 -37.45 25.74
C ASP A 42 12.29 -37.26 26.96
N GLU A 43 11.36 -36.30 26.91
CA GLU A 43 10.28 -36.15 27.89
C GLU A 43 9.04 -36.97 27.47
N THR A 44 8.36 -37.58 28.43
CA THR A 44 7.14 -38.38 28.22
C THR A 44 6.14 -38.12 29.35
N ILE A 45 4.86 -38.33 29.08
CA ILE A 45 3.82 -38.31 30.10
C ILE A 45 3.90 -39.64 30.86
N GLU A 46 4.10 -39.58 32.18
CA GLU A 46 4.10 -40.77 33.04
C GLU A 46 2.68 -41.16 33.43
N ARG A 47 1.91 -40.18 33.91
CA ARG A 47 0.54 -40.37 34.40
C ARG A 47 -0.24 -39.09 34.29
N VAL A 48 -1.57 -39.22 34.25
CA VAL A 48 -2.51 -38.10 34.33
C VAL A 48 -3.52 -38.40 35.41
N GLU A 49 -3.67 -37.47 36.34
CA GLU A 49 -4.54 -37.61 37.51
C GLU A 49 -5.58 -36.48 37.50
N GLN A 50 -6.83 -36.81 37.83
CA GLN A 50 -7.88 -35.80 37.98
C GLN A 50 -7.74 -35.13 39.36
N GLN A 51 -7.73 -33.79 39.37
CA GLN A 51 -7.77 -32.96 40.57
C GLN A 51 -8.90 -31.95 40.42
N GLU A 52 -9.99 -32.19 41.16
CA GLU A 52 -11.23 -31.41 41.07
C GLU A 52 -11.79 -31.43 39.62
N GLN A 53 -11.93 -30.26 38.99
CA GLN A 53 -12.41 -30.08 37.61
C GLN A 53 -11.27 -30.03 36.57
N LEU A 54 -10.02 -30.22 37.01
CA LEU A 54 -8.83 -30.15 36.17
C LEU A 54 -8.06 -31.47 36.20
N PHE A 55 -7.11 -31.61 35.29
CA PHE A 55 -6.22 -32.75 35.19
C PHE A 55 -4.79 -32.29 35.38
N VAL A 56 -3.98 -33.15 36.00
CA VAL A 56 -2.56 -32.94 36.22
C VAL A 56 -1.79 -34.06 35.53
N ALA A 57 -1.01 -33.71 34.50
CA ALA A 57 -0.09 -34.63 33.86
C ALA A 57 1.30 -34.53 34.49
N THR A 58 1.85 -35.67 34.91
CA THR A 58 3.25 -35.80 35.32
C THR A 58 4.13 -36.03 34.11
N ILE A 59 5.09 -35.13 33.90
CA ILE A 59 6.08 -35.24 32.82
C ILE A 59 7.40 -35.73 33.41
N VAL A 60 7.94 -36.79 32.82
CA VAL A 60 9.20 -37.41 33.21
C VAL A 60 10.18 -37.45 32.05
N LYS A 61 11.48 -37.37 32.35
CA LYS A 61 12.55 -37.61 31.38
C LYS A 61 13.13 -39.00 31.63
N LYS A 62 13.11 -39.83 30.58
CA LYS A 62 13.66 -41.19 30.61
C LYS A 62 14.94 -41.22 29.80
N THR A 63 16.02 -41.64 30.45
CA THR A 63 17.30 -41.94 29.78
C THR A 63 17.72 -43.35 30.18
N ALA A 64 18.70 -43.93 29.47
CA ALA A 64 19.22 -45.26 29.80
C ALA A 64 19.70 -45.43 31.26
N ARG A 65 19.99 -44.32 31.97
CA ARG A 65 20.53 -44.33 33.33
C ARG A 65 19.68 -43.61 34.38
N THR A 66 18.69 -42.81 33.99
CA THR A 66 17.93 -41.98 34.94
C THR A 66 16.46 -41.85 34.55
N PHE A 67 15.61 -41.95 35.57
CA PHE A 67 14.19 -41.61 35.55
C PHE A 67 13.98 -40.42 36.47
N ARG A 68 13.54 -39.28 35.93
CA ARG A 68 13.36 -38.06 36.72
C ARG A 68 12.06 -37.37 36.36
N LYS A 69 11.34 -36.94 37.39
CA LYS A 69 10.19 -36.04 37.25
C LYS A 69 10.67 -34.64 36.88
N ILE A 70 10.11 -34.07 35.82
CA ILE A 70 10.55 -32.79 35.26
C ILE A 70 9.47 -31.71 35.35
N ALA A 71 8.20 -32.07 35.17
CA ALA A 71 7.14 -31.07 35.19
C ALA A 71 5.78 -31.63 35.63
N TYR A 72 4.91 -30.71 36.04
CA TYR A 72 3.46 -30.90 36.04
C TYR A 72 2.79 -29.94 35.06
N LEU A 73 1.80 -30.45 34.34
CA LEU A 73 0.89 -29.64 33.54
C LEU A 73 -0.50 -29.71 34.15
N LYS A 74 -1.08 -28.56 34.51
CA LYS A 74 -2.49 -28.47 34.94
C LYS A 74 -3.33 -27.92 33.79
N PHE A 75 -4.32 -28.68 33.35
CA PHE A 75 -5.13 -28.39 32.17
C PHE A 75 -6.54 -29.00 32.28
N THR A 76 -7.44 -28.58 31.38
CA THR A 76 -8.78 -29.20 31.24
C THR A 76 -8.73 -30.32 30.20
N MET A 77 -9.59 -31.33 30.35
CA MET A 77 -9.85 -32.35 29.32
C MET A 77 -11.12 -32.06 28.51
N ASN A 78 -11.74 -30.90 28.72
CA ASN A 78 -12.91 -30.52 27.94
C ASN A 78 -12.54 -30.42 26.46
N THR A 79 -13.40 -30.91 25.57
CA THR A 79 -13.21 -30.88 24.11
C THR A 79 -14.17 -29.93 23.41
N GLU A 80 -15.19 -29.44 24.11
CA GLU A 80 -16.19 -28.52 23.56
C GLU A 80 -15.92 -27.10 24.06
N PHE A 81 -15.24 -26.32 23.23
CA PHE A 81 -14.93 -24.92 23.50
C PHE A 81 -15.89 -24.01 22.72
N THR A 82 -17.02 -23.66 23.34
CA THR A 82 -18.08 -22.85 22.71
C THR A 82 -17.97 -21.36 23.01
N SER A 83 -17.17 -20.97 24.01
CA SER A 83 -17.01 -19.57 24.43
C SER A 83 -16.06 -18.78 23.53
N SER A 84 -16.34 -17.49 23.32
CA SER A 84 -15.42 -16.57 22.64
C SER A 84 -14.17 -16.27 23.49
N LEU A 85 -13.02 -16.04 22.84
CA LEU A 85 -11.77 -15.68 23.50
C LEU A 85 -11.92 -14.43 24.40
N PRO A 86 -11.67 -14.53 25.72
CA PRO A 86 -11.79 -13.40 26.62
C PRO A 86 -10.82 -12.25 26.27
N LYS A 87 -11.29 -10.99 26.23
CA LYS A 87 -10.44 -9.83 25.91
C LYS A 87 -9.20 -9.70 26.80
N LYS A 88 -9.37 -9.99 28.10
CA LYS A 88 -8.27 -9.96 29.08
C LYS A 88 -7.20 -11.02 28.82
N ILE A 89 -7.56 -12.20 28.30
CA ILE A 89 -6.55 -13.21 27.99
C ILE A 89 -5.80 -12.87 26.70
N ALA A 90 -6.51 -12.27 25.72
CA ALA A 90 -5.92 -11.82 24.47
C ALA A 90 -4.84 -10.74 24.69
N SER A 91 -4.93 -9.89 25.72
CA SER A 91 -3.91 -8.87 26.02
C SER A 91 -2.56 -9.45 26.44
N TYR A 92 -2.51 -10.70 26.93
CA TYR A 92 -1.25 -11.37 27.27
C TYR A 92 -0.48 -11.88 26.04
N LYS A 93 -1.07 -11.78 24.84
CA LYS A 93 -0.44 -12.13 23.54
C LYS A 93 0.28 -13.47 23.61
N PHE A 94 -0.46 -14.52 23.94
CA PHE A 94 0.07 -15.88 23.93
C PHE A 94 0.49 -16.28 22.52
N THR A 95 1.57 -17.05 22.44
CA THR A 95 1.99 -17.80 21.25
C THR A 95 2.28 -19.24 21.72
N PRO A 96 2.36 -20.23 20.81
CA PRO A 96 2.62 -21.63 21.16
C PRO A 96 3.74 -21.85 22.19
N ASN A 97 4.83 -21.07 22.08
CA ASN A 97 6.01 -21.20 22.93
C ASN A 97 6.10 -20.13 24.03
N ALA A 98 5.18 -19.17 24.06
CA ALA A 98 5.21 -18.10 25.04
C ALA A 98 4.87 -18.61 26.44
N LYS A 99 5.75 -18.30 27.39
CA LYS A 99 5.51 -18.46 28.83
C LYS A 99 5.06 -17.12 29.39
N ARG A 100 4.00 -17.12 30.19
CA ARG A 100 3.41 -15.91 30.77
C ARG A 100 3.15 -16.08 32.25
N THR A 101 3.51 -15.06 33.02
CA THR A 101 2.97 -14.85 34.36
C THR A 101 1.70 -14.04 34.22
N LEU A 102 0.62 -14.49 34.86
CA LEU A 102 -0.68 -13.82 34.82
C LEU A 102 -0.87 -13.00 36.09
N HIS A 103 -1.35 -11.77 35.94
CA HIS A 103 -1.62 -10.83 37.04
C HIS A 103 -3.13 -10.68 37.26
N GLU A 104 -3.86 -11.80 37.25
CA GLU A 104 -5.31 -11.85 37.45
C GLU A 104 -5.65 -12.51 38.78
N THR A 105 -6.90 -12.40 39.20
CA THR A 105 -7.39 -13.10 40.40
C THR A 105 -7.32 -14.62 40.22
N ASN A 106 -7.17 -15.35 41.33
CA ASN A 106 -7.15 -16.81 41.31
C ASN A 106 -8.41 -17.40 40.66
N ASP A 107 -9.57 -16.81 40.90
CA ASP A 107 -10.85 -17.26 40.33
C ASP A 107 -10.84 -17.12 38.80
N THR A 108 -10.37 -15.97 38.29
CA THR A 108 -10.19 -15.75 36.84
C THR A 108 -9.26 -16.80 36.22
N ILE A 109 -8.13 -17.08 36.88
CA ILE A 109 -7.14 -18.05 36.39
C ILE A 109 -7.71 -19.46 36.42
N GLN A 110 -8.42 -19.86 37.48
CA GLN A 110 -9.08 -21.16 37.54
C GLN A 110 -10.13 -21.30 36.44
N GLN A 111 -10.94 -20.26 36.21
CA GLN A 111 -11.91 -20.25 35.13
C GLN A 111 -11.24 -20.42 33.76
N TRP A 112 -10.13 -19.73 33.50
CA TRP A 112 -9.40 -19.88 32.24
C TRP A 112 -8.75 -21.25 32.06
N LEU A 113 -8.27 -21.86 33.13
CA LEU A 113 -7.79 -23.24 33.12
C LEU A 113 -8.92 -24.23 32.80
N GLN A 114 -10.08 -24.08 33.44
CA GLN A 114 -11.25 -24.95 33.25
C GLN A 114 -11.83 -24.86 31.84
N GLN A 115 -11.87 -23.64 31.29
CA GLN A 115 -12.31 -23.36 29.93
C GLN A 115 -11.26 -23.73 28.87
N GLY A 116 -10.05 -24.14 29.27
CA GLY A 116 -9.01 -24.58 28.35
C GLY A 116 -8.30 -23.46 27.58
N TRP A 117 -8.42 -22.22 28.03
CA TRP A 117 -7.72 -21.08 27.43
C TRP A 117 -6.23 -21.10 27.73
N ILE A 118 -5.84 -21.63 28.89
CA ILE A 118 -4.46 -21.73 29.35
C ILE A 118 -4.16 -23.10 29.94
N VAL A 119 -2.86 -23.41 30.00
CA VAL A 119 -2.28 -24.54 30.74
C VAL A 119 -1.25 -23.97 31.71
N ARG A 120 -1.28 -24.41 32.97
CA ARG A 120 -0.22 -24.08 33.93
C ARG A 120 0.88 -25.13 33.83
N GLU A 121 2.11 -24.70 33.58
CA GLU A 121 3.29 -25.55 33.50
C GLU A 121 4.21 -25.23 34.68
N ILE A 122 4.41 -26.22 35.54
CA ILE A 122 5.31 -26.15 36.69
C ILE A 122 6.49 -27.07 36.40
N ARG A 123 7.69 -26.53 36.24
CA ARG A 123 8.92 -27.31 36.04
C ARG A 123 9.74 -27.36 37.32
N TYR A 124 10.40 -28.51 37.53
CA TYR A 124 11.20 -28.79 38.72
C TYR A 124 12.70 -28.68 38.46
N HIS A 125 13.48 -28.47 39.52
CA HIS A 125 14.92 -28.67 39.53
C HIS A 125 15.29 -30.15 39.38
N THR A 126 16.59 -30.45 39.30
CA THR A 126 17.11 -31.81 39.13
C THR A 126 16.75 -32.76 40.27
N ASP A 127 16.35 -32.22 41.42
CA ASP A 127 15.85 -32.97 42.58
C ASP A 127 14.42 -33.50 42.37
N GLY A 128 13.69 -33.03 41.36
CA GLY A 128 12.30 -33.40 41.07
C GLY A 128 11.28 -32.88 42.09
N ILE A 129 11.69 -32.03 43.03
CA ILE A 129 10.90 -31.56 44.16
C ILE A 129 10.82 -30.03 44.15
N SER A 130 11.96 -29.35 44.05
CA SER A 130 12.01 -27.89 44.12
C SER A 130 11.48 -27.28 42.82
N VAL A 131 10.52 -26.35 42.91
CA VAL A 131 9.97 -25.65 41.76
C VAL A 131 11.04 -24.73 41.17
N LYS A 132 11.34 -24.92 39.88
CA LYS A 132 12.24 -24.08 39.11
C LYS A 132 11.49 -22.96 38.42
N ASP A 133 10.42 -23.32 37.72
CA ASP A 133 9.61 -22.38 36.96
C ASP A 133 8.12 -22.69 37.13
N ASP A 134 7.28 -21.65 37.18
CA ASP A 134 5.82 -21.76 37.23
C ASP A 134 5.22 -20.67 36.34
N TYR A 135 4.62 -21.07 35.23
CA TYR A 135 4.08 -20.15 34.25
C TYR A 135 2.88 -20.74 33.52
N TYR A 136 2.16 -19.88 32.82
CA TYR A 136 1.03 -20.25 31.98
C TYR A 136 1.44 -20.24 30.51
N ARG A 137 0.82 -21.12 29.74
CA ARG A 137 0.96 -21.23 28.29
C ARG A 137 -0.41 -21.35 27.64
N ILE A 138 -0.43 -21.20 26.32
CA ILE A 138 -1.63 -21.33 25.51
C ILE A 138 -2.30 -22.70 25.74
N GLY A 139 -3.62 -22.70 25.91
CA GLY A 139 -4.43 -23.92 26.00
C GLY A 139 -5.10 -24.30 24.68
N PRO A 140 -5.69 -25.50 24.60
CA PRO A 140 -6.31 -26.02 23.38
C PRO A 140 -7.45 -25.14 22.85
N ALA A 141 -8.28 -24.57 23.73
CA ALA A 141 -9.39 -23.67 23.34
C ALA A 141 -8.90 -22.41 22.63
N TYR A 142 -7.75 -21.88 23.08
CA TYR A 142 -7.16 -20.70 22.47
C TYR A 142 -6.65 -21.00 21.06
N ILE A 143 -5.96 -22.13 20.87
CA ILE A 143 -5.46 -22.54 19.54
C ILE A 143 -6.63 -22.72 18.57
N GLU A 144 -7.70 -23.39 18.99
CA GLU A 144 -8.88 -23.58 18.15
C GLU A 144 -9.53 -22.25 17.78
N ALA A 145 -9.67 -21.31 18.74
CA ALA A 145 -10.20 -19.98 18.47
C ALA A 145 -9.32 -19.19 17.48
N GLN A 146 -7.99 -19.32 17.60
CA GLN A 146 -7.05 -18.69 16.67
C GLN A 146 -7.19 -19.26 15.26
N GLN A 147 -7.22 -20.59 15.12
CA GLN A 147 -7.39 -21.27 13.84
C GLN A 147 -8.74 -20.91 13.18
N LYS A 148 -9.83 -20.89 13.95
CA LYS A 148 -11.15 -20.45 13.46
C LYS A 148 -11.11 -19.02 12.96
N SER A 149 -10.46 -18.11 13.69
CA SER A 149 -10.29 -16.71 13.27
C SER A 149 -9.48 -16.59 11.99
N GLU A 150 -8.37 -17.33 11.86
CA GLU A 150 -7.53 -17.34 10.66
C GLU A 150 -8.29 -17.87 9.44
N GLN A 151 -9.04 -18.96 9.60
CA GLN A 151 -9.90 -19.53 8.55
C GLN A 151 -10.99 -18.56 8.13
N GLN A 152 -11.67 -17.91 9.08
CA GLN A 152 -12.69 -16.90 8.79
C GLN A 152 -12.10 -15.70 8.04
N GLN A 153 -10.90 -15.26 8.43
CA GLN A 153 -10.21 -14.16 7.76
C GLN A 153 -9.84 -14.54 6.32
N LEU A 154 -9.33 -15.75 6.09
CA LEU A 154 -9.01 -16.26 4.75
C LEU A 154 -10.28 -16.38 3.88
N ALA A 155 -11.35 -16.95 4.43
CA ALA A 155 -12.62 -17.09 3.72
C ALA A 155 -13.20 -15.71 3.34
N LYS A 156 -13.16 -14.74 4.25
CA LYS A 156 -13.59 -13.36 3.97
C LYS A 156 -12.76 -12.70 2.88
N GLN A 157 -11.45 -12.93 2.86
CA GLN A 157 -10.56 -12.42 1.81
C GLN A 157 -10.87 -13.04 0.44
N GLN A 158 -11.08 -14.37 0.39
CA GLN A 158 -11.46 -15.06 -0.85
C GLN A 158 -12.80 -14.54 -1.39
N GLN A 159 -13.79 -14.37 -0.51
CA GLN A 159 -15.09 -13.82 -0.88
C GLN A 159 -14.97 -12.39 -1.42
N GLN A 160 -14.16 -11.53 -0.79
CA GLN A 160 -13.94 -10.17 -1.27
C GLN A 160 -13.27 -10.16 -2.65
N MET A 161 -12.30 -11.06 -2.90
CA MET A 161 -11.63 -11.15 -4.18
C MET A 161 -12.55 -11.64 -5.29
N GLN A 162 -13.42 -12.61 -4.99
CA GLN A 162 -14.43 -13.06 -5.93
C GLN A 162 -15.43 -11.95 -6.28
N ALA A 163 -15.85 -11.14 -5.29
CA ALA A 163 -16.72 -10.00 -5.53
C ALA A 163 -16.07 -8.94 -6.43
N LEU A 164 -14.78 -8.64 -6.24
CA LEU A 164 -14.04 -7.72 -7.12
C LEU A 164 -13.93 -8.27 -8.56
N LYS A 165 -13.69 -9.57 -8.73
CA LYS A 165 -13.66 -10.21 -10.05
C LYS A 165 -15.00 -10.11 -10.77
N GLN A 166 -16.10 -10.41 -10.08
CA GLN A 166 -17.45 -10.26 -10.65
C GLN A 166 -17.76 -8.81 -11.04
N LYS A 167 -17.31 -7.84 -10.25
CA LYS A 167 -17.46 -6.42 -10.57
C LYS A 167 -16.64 -6.03 -11.80
N ALA A 168 -15.43 -6.55 -11.95
CA ALA A 168 -14.59 -6.35 -13.13
C ALA A 168 -15.26 -6.91 -14.40
N GLU A 169 -15.79 -8.14 -14.33
CA GLU A 169 -16.53 -8.77 -15.43
C GLU A 169 -17.75 -7.94 -15.84
N LYS A 170 -18.53 -7.48 -14.86
CA LYS A 170 -19.72 -6.64 -15.12
C LYS A 170 -19.38 -5.30 -15.76
N LEU A 171 -18.23 -4.72 -15.43
CA LEU A 171 -17.77 -3.45 -16.00
C LEU A 171 -17.16 -3.60 -17.39
N ALA A 172 -16.94 -4.83 -17.88
CA ALA A 172 -16.30 -5.11 -19.17
C ALA A 172 -15.00 -4.30 -19.36
N LEU A 173 -14.10 -4.40 -18.37
CA LEU A 173 -12.86 -3.62 -18.34
C LEU A 173 -12.05 -3.76 -19.64
N PRO A 174 -11.47 -2.67 -20.17
CA PRO A 174 -10.49 -2.71 -21.23
C PRO A 174 -9.26 -3.52 -20.82
N GLU A 175 -8.52 -4.08 -21.79
CA GLU A 175 -7.34 -4.92 -21.54
C GLU A 175 -6.32 -4.23 -20.63
N LEU A 176 -6.05 -2.93 -20.84
CA LEU A 176 -5.17 -2.14 -19.98
C LEU A 176 -5.60 -2.16 -18.50
N PHE A 177 -6.90 -2.05 -18.23
CA PHE A 177 -7.41 -2.12 -16.85
C PHE A 177 -7.38 -3.53 -16.30
N GLN A 178 -7.62 -4.56 -17.12
CA GLN A 178 -7.50 -5.95 -16.70
C GLN A 178 -6.07 -6.25 -16.24
N GLN A 179 -5.08 -5.88 -17.05
CA GLN A 179 -3.65 -6.02 -16.73
C GLN A 179 -3.28 -5.20 -15.48
N ALA A 180 -3.80 -3.98 -15.34
CA ALA A 180 -3.52 -3.13 -14.18
C ALA A 180 -4.00 -3.74 -12.86
N ILE A 181 -5.05 -4.56 -12.86
CA ILE A 181 -5.60 -5.20 -11.65
C ILE A 181 -5.14 -6.65 -11.46
N GLU A 182 -4.33 -7.20 -12.37
CA GLU A 182 -3.78 -8.55 -12.25
C GLU A 182 -2.90 -8.68 -11.01
N TRP A 183 -3.14 -9.70 -10.19
CA TRP A 183 -2.52 -9.82 -8.87
C TRP A 183 -0.98 -9.88 -8.90
N ASN A 184 -0.44 -10.50 -9.94
CA ASN A 184 0.98 -10.65 -10.26
C ASN A 184 1.61 -9.36 -10.80
N MET A 185 0.82 -8.42 -11.31
CA MET A 185 1.29 -7.13 -11.82
C MET A 185 1.32 -6.06 -10.72
N LEU A 186 0.74 -6.34 -9.55
CA LEU A 186 0.73 -5.42 -8.42
C LEU A 186 2.05 -5.47 -7.63
N PRO A 187 2.51 -4.32 -7.07
CA PRO A 187 3.80 -4.26 -6.39
C PRO A 187 3.95 -5.28 -5.25
N GLU A 188 5.07 -6.01 -5.26
CA GLU A 188 5.30 -7.10 -4.32
C GLU A 188 5.30 -6.65 -2.86
N GLN A 189 5.86 -5.46 -2.62
CA GLN A 189 5.95 -4.80 -1.31
C GLN A 189 4.59 -4.36 -0.75
N TRP A 190 3.53 -4.33 -1.56
CA TRP A 190 2.20 -3.99 -1.06
C TRP A 190 1.59 -5.17 -0.30
N THR A 191 1.12 -4.87 0.92
CA THR A 191 0.30 -5.79 1.69
C THR A 191 -0.92 -6.22 0.87
N MET A 192 -1.43 -7.43 1.13
CA MET A 192 -2.65 -7.93 0.50
C MET A 192 -3.82 -6.93 0.61
N LYS A 193 -3.95 -6.27 1.77
CA LYS A 193 -4.99 -5.24 2.00
C LYS A 193 -4.84 -4.05 1.05
N LYS A 194 -3.60 -3.58 0.82
CA LYS A 194 -3.32 -2.47 -0.10
C LYS A 194 -3.58 -2.85 -1.55
N ARG A 195 -3.17 -4.05 -1.97
CA ARG A 195 -3.46 -4.60 -3.31
C ARG A 195 -4.96 -4.68 -3.59
N MET A 196 -5.73 -5.25 -2.65
CA MET A 196 -7.19 -5.33 -2.76
C MET A 196 -7.83 -3.95 -2.87
N LYS A 197 -7.36 -2.98 -2.07
CA LYS A 197 -7.83 -1.59 -2.09
C LYS A 197 -7.51 -0.88 -3.41
N TYR A 198 -6.36 -1.19 -4.03
CA TYR A 198 -6.01 -0.67 -5.35
C TYR A 198 -6.90 -1.24 -6.45
N ILE A 199 -7.19 -2.54 -6.43
CA ILE A 199 -8.14 -3.16 -7.37
C ILE A 199 -9.51 -2.47 -7.25
N GLU A 200 -10.00 -2.29 -6.02
CA GLU A 200 -11.26 -1.58 -5.77
C GLU A 200 -11.25 -0.14 -6.31
N PHE A 201 -10.13 0.57 -6.13
CA PHE A 201 -9.90 1.90 -6.70
C PHE A 201 -9.97 1.90 -8.24
N CYS A 202 -9.26 1.00 -8.93
CA CYS A 202 -9.29 0.92 -10.40
C CYS A 202 -10.68 0.64 -10.95
N LEU A 203 -11.43 -0.25 -10.29
CA LEU A 203 -12.81 -0.56 -10.69
C LEU A 203 -13.73 0.65 -10.56
N ALA A 204 -13.59 1.41 -9.48
CA ALA A 204 -14.41 2.61 -9.27
C ALA A 204 -14.00 3.78 -10.15
N PHE A 205 -12.70 3.97 -10.33
CA PHE A 205 -12.13 4.94 -11.27
C PHE A 205 -12.72 4.73 -12.67
N TYR A 206 -12.63 3.50 -13.17
CA TYR A 206 -13.15 3.16 -14.50
C TYR A 206 -14.68 3.30 -14.57
N ALA A 207 -15.40 2.78 -13.57
CA ALA A 207 -16.85 2.92 -13.52
C ALA A 207 -17.32 4.39 -13.52
N LEU A 208 -16.58 5.28 -12.86
CA LEU A 208 -16.89 6.71 -12.83
C LEU A 208 -16.59 7.38 -14.18
N SER A 209 -15.49 6.97 -14.84
CA SER A 209 -15.15 7.45 -16.20
C SER A 209 -16.19 7.10 -17.26
N LEU A 210 -16.95 6.02 -17.07
CA LEU A 210 -18.08 5.69 -17.94
C LEU A 210 -19.33 6.56 -17.71
N GLN A 211 -19.41 7.23 -16.56
CA GLN A 211 -20.61 7.99 -16.15
C GLN A 211 -20.43 9.50 -16.27
N LYS A 212 -19.18 9.99 -16.16
CA LYS A 212 -18.85 11.41 -16.13
C LYS A 212 -17.70 11.70 -17.08
N GLU A 213 -17.82 12.78 -17.84
CA GLU A 213 -16.72 13.31 -18.64
C GLU A 213 -15.56 13.81 -17.76
N LEU A 214 -15.89 14.44 -16.63
CA LEU A 214 -14.91 14.98 -15.68
C LEU A 214 -15.32 14.67 -14.24
N PHE A 215 -14.36 14.30 -13.39
CA PHE A 215 -14.56 14.03 -11.96
C PHE A 215 -13.31 14.29 -11.12
N ASP A 216 -13.51 14.54 -9.81
CA ASP A 216 -12.42 14.69 -8.84
C ASP A 216 -12.04 13.35 -8.20
N PHE A 217 -10.81 13.24 -7.72
CA PHE A 217 -10.29 12.06 -7.04
C PHE A 217 -11.18 11.58 -5.88
N LYS A 218 -11.76 12.52 -5.10
CA LYS A 218 -12.62 12.17 -3.96
C LYS A 218 -13.94 11.54 -4.38
N GLU A 219 -14.39 11.79 -5.61
CA GLU A 219 -15.61 11.20 -6.14
C GLU A 219 -15.46 9.69 -6.38
N ILE A 220 -14.25 9.21 -6.66
CA ILE A 220 -13.95 7.77 -6.82
C ILE A 220 -14.33 7.01 -5.55
N GLY A 221 -13.92 7.54 -4.39
CA GLY A 221 -14.26 6.95 -3.09
C GLY A 221 -15.74 7.10 -2.73
N ALA A 222 -16.33 8.25 -3.04
CA ALA A 222 -17.75 8.51 -2.79
C ALA A 222 -18.67 7.59 -3.60
N ALA A 223 -18.31 7.28 -4.84
CA ALA A 223 -19.09 6.39 -5.72
C ALA A 223 -19.13 4.93 -5.24
N LEU A 224 -18.12 4.50 -4.48
CA LEU A 224 -18.05 3.16 -3.88
C LEU A 224 -18.76 3.07 -2.53
N HIS A 225 -18.64 4.12 -1.73
CA HIS A 225 -19.00 4.09 -0.33
C HIS A 225 -19.95 5.26 -0.03
N ASP A 226 -21.25 4.98 -0.14
CA ASP A 226 -22.31 5.93 0.23
C ASP A 226 -22.47 6.02 1.76
N THR A 227 -21.39 6.41 2.43
CA THR A 227 -21.30 6.56 3.88
C THR A 227 -20.41 7.75 4.23
N ILE A 228 -20.60 8.31 5.43
CA ILE A 228 -19.76 9.37 5.95
C ILE A 228 -18.29 8.89 5.95
N GLY A 229 -17.45 9.57 5.18
CA GLY A 229 -16.02 9.23 5.02
C GLY A 229 -15.68 8.46 3.74
N GLY A 230 -16.65 8.06 2.93
CA GLY A 230 -16.43 7.37 1.66
C GLY A 230 -15.52 8.13 0.69
N SER A 231 -15.68 9.45 0.61
CA SER A 231 -14.85 10.33 -0.21
C SER A 231 -13.37 10.41 0.20
N LYS A 232 -13.02 9.90 1.39
CA LYS A 232 -11.65 9.89 1.92
C LYS A 232 -10.99 8.51 1.90
N VAL A 233 -11.69 7.49 1.38
CA VAL A 233 -11.24 6.10 1.45
C VAL A 233 -9.86 5.94 0.81
N PHE A 234 -9.58 6.67 -0.27
CA PHE A 234 -8.31 6.58 -1.00
C PHE A 234 -7.30 7.70 -0.69
N ASP A 235 -7.64 8.68 0.15
CA ASP A 235 -6.81 9.89 0.35
C ASP A 235 -5.38 9.56 0.78
N GLN A 236 -5.20 8.62 1.71
CA GLN A 236 -3.88 8.22 2.21
C GLN A 236 -2.98 7.59 1.15
N GLU A 237 -3.57 7.04 0.09
CA GLU A 237 -2.85 6.28 -0.95
C GLU A 237 -2.92 6.95 -2.32
N ARG A 238 -3.40 8.21 -2.39
CA ARG A 238 -3.68 8.93 -3.64
C ARG A 238 -2.50 8.92 -4.61
N GLU A 239 -1.35 9.42 -4.17
CA GLU A 239 -0.18 9.56 -5.04
C GLU A 239 0.31 8.19 -5.52
N VAL A 240 0.34 7.21 -4.61
CA VAL A 240 0.81 5.85 -4.89
C VAL A 240 -0.12 5.13 -5.87
N PHE A 241 -1.44 5.33 -5.76
CA PHE A 241 -2.41 4.69 -6.64
C PHE A 241 -2.45 5.34 -8.02
N LEU A 242 -2.33 6.67 -8.10
CA LEU A 242 -2.24 7.37 -9.38
C LEU A 242 -0.95 7.01 -10.13
N ALA A 243 0.19 6.99 -9.43
CA ALA A 243 1.46 6.58 -10.03
C ALA A 243 1.42 5.12 -10.54
N GLN A 244 0.74 4.22 -9.82
CA GLN A 244 0.59 2.83 -10.27
C GLN A 244 -0.32 2.73 -11.49
N LEU A 245 -1.41 3.50 -11.56
CA LEU A 245 -2.28 3.59 -12.76
C LEU A 245 -1.47 4.04 -13.99
N GLU A 246 -0.70 5.12 -13.83
CA GLU A 246 0.16 5.67 -14.88
C GLU A 246 1.24 4.68 -15.31
N HIS A 247 1.85 3.97 -14.34
CA HIS A 247 2.82 2.91 -14.61
C HIS A 247 2.21 1.75 -15.41
N SER A 248 0.92 1.47 -15.20
CA SER A 248 0.15 0.51 -16.02
C SER A 248 -0.30 1.08 -17.37
N GLY A 249 0.18 2.26 -17.77
CA GLY A 249 -0.14 2.88 -19.06
C GLY A 249 -1.50 3.57 -19.12
N ILE A 250 -2.16 3.76 -17.97
CA ILE A 250 -3.46 4.41 -17.88
C ILE A 250 -3.25 5.85 -17.43
N ASP A 251 -3.41 6.81 -18.35
CA ASP A 251 -3.39 8.23 -18.03
C ASP A 251 -4.73 8.65 -17.40
N PRO A 252 -4.75 9.03 -16.11
CA PRO A 252 -6.02 9.33 -15.44
C PRO A 252 -6.80 10.48 -16.08
N MET A 253 -6.13 11.45 -16.71
CA MET A 253 -6.79 12.59 -17.35
C MET A 253 -7.54 12.20 -18.61
N LEU A 254 -7.04 11.23 -19.39
CA LEU A 254 -7.77 10.70 -20.55
C LEU A 254 -9.08 10.01 -20.17
N TYR A 255 -9.20 9.59 -18.91
CA TYR A 255 -10.40 9.00 -18.35
C TYR A 255 -11.20 9.99 -17.49
N GLY A 256 -10.96 11.30 -17.62
CA GLY A 256 -11.78 12.34 -17.00
C GLY A 256 -11.37 12.74 -15.57
N LEU A 257 -10.29 12.20 -15.02
CA LEU A 257 -9.82 12.64 -13.71
C LEU A 257 -9.18 14.01 -13.80
N VAL A 258 -9.80 14.98 -13.14
CA VAL A 258 -9.31 16.35 -13.01
C VAL A 258 -9.11 16.71 -11.56
N SER A 259 -8.12 17.56 -11.28
CA SER A 259 -7.97 18.15 -9.95
C SER A 259 -8.90 19.36 -9.83
N ILE A 260 -10.19 19.14 -9.55
CA ILE A 260 -11.22 20.21 -9.53
C ILE A 260 -10.86 21.32 -8.52
N GLY A 261 -10.03 21.02 -7.51
CA GLY A 261 -9.53 22.00 -6.55
C GLY A 261 -8.25 22.76 -6.93
N LYS A 262 -7.61 22.50 -8.08
CA LYS A 262 -6.36 23.15 -8.49
C LYS A 262 -6.37 23.41 -10.00
N ILE A 263 -6.60 24.67 -10.37
CA ILE A 263 -6.44 25.14 -11.74
C ILE A 263 -4.95 25.17 -12.06
N VAL A 264 -4.53 24.47 -13.12
CA VAL A 264 -3.15 24.54 -13.61
C VAL A 264 -3.10 25.56 -14.74
N PRO A 265 -2.48 26.75 -14.53
CA PRO A 265 -2.33 27.72 -15.60
C PRO A 265 -1.26 27.26 -16.59
N ILE A 266 -1.50 27.49 -17.87
CA ILE A 266 -0.53 27.31 -18.95
C ILE A 266 -0.33 28.68 -19.60
N TYR A 267 0.88 29.22 -19.55
CA TYR A 267 1.20 30.54 -20.06
C TYR A 267 1.81 30.47 -21.46
N PHE A 268 1.38 31.33 -22.37
CA PHE A 268 1.86 31.34 -23.75
C PHE A 268 1.70 32.71 -24.42
N THR A 269 2.34 32.91 -25.57
CA THR A 269 2.10 34.02 -26.51
C THR A 269 2.22 33.50 -27.93
N GLY A 270 1.37 33.95 -28.85
CA GLY A 270 1.29 33.41 -30.21
C GLY A 270 -0.10 33.55 -30.77
N ASP A 271 -0.24 33.24 -32.06
CA ASP A 271 -1.54 33.15 -32.71
C ASP A 271 -2.11 31.76 -32.44
N VAL A 272 -2.93 31.67 -31.38
CA VAL A 272 -3.51 30.43 -30.89
C VAL A 272 -5.03 30.61 -30.80
N GLN A 273 -5.80 29.60 -31.16
CA GLN A 273 -7.25 29.67 -31.08
C GLN A 273 -7.86 28.34 -30.67
N ASN A 274 -9.04 28.41 -30.07
CA ASN A 274 -9.93 27.27 -29.89
C ASN A 274 -11.36 27.68 -30.29
N ASN A 275 -12.36 26.85 -29.99
CA ASN A 275 -13.75 27.16 -30.37
C ASN A 275 -14.41 28.31 -29.56
N VAL A 276 -13.78 28.81 -28.49
CA VAL A 276 -14.32 29.86 -27.61
C VAL A 276 -13.51 31.15 -27.65
N ALA A 277 -12.22 31.08 -27.95
CA ALA A 277 -11.29 32.21 -27.84
C ALA A 277 -10.19 32.18 -28.92
N THR A 278 -9.78 33.38 -29.32
CA THR A 278 -8.62 33.63 -30.19
C THR A 278 -7.64 34.51 -29.45
N TYR A 279 -6.37 34.11 -29.46
CA TYR A 279 -5.25 34.75 -28.82
C TYR A 279 -4.27 35.22 -29.90
N ALA A 280 -3.71 36.41 -29.72
CA ALA A 280 -2.78 37.02 -30.67
C ALA A 280 -1.46 37.39 -30.00
N ILE A 281 -0.41 37.56 -30.79
CA ILE A 281 0.90 38.05 -30.32
C ILE A 281 0.82 39.42 -29.63
N GLY A 282 1.75 39.71 -28.72
CA GLY A 282 1.90 41.01 -28.06
C GLY A 282 1.37 41.10 -26.63
N ALA A 283 0.84 40.00 -26.11
CA ALA A 283 0.52 39.83 -24.70
C ALA A 283 0.82 38.39 -24.28
N VAL A 284 1.13 38.20 -22.99
CA VAL A 284 1.16 36.88 -22.39
C VAL A 284 -0.28 36.49 -22.05
N HIS A 285 -0.69 35.34 -22.56
CA HIS A 285 -1.98 34.72 -22.29
C HIS A 285 -1.83 33.58 -21.30
N ALA A 286 -2.94 33.21 -20.67
CA ALA A 286 -3.03 32.03 -19.83
C ALA A 286 -4.28 31.23 -20.19
N THR A 287 -4.13 29.92 -20.30
CA THR A 287 -5.25 28.96 -20.34
C THR A 287 -5.18 28.02 -19.14
N THR A 288 -6.15 27.12 -19.02
CA THR A 288 -6.24 26.17 -17.91
C THR A 288 -6.25 24.74 -18.43
N ASP A 289 -5.83 23.80 -17.59
CA ASP A 289 -5.97 22.36 -17.83
C ASP A 289 -7.39 21.96 -18.24
N ASN A 290 -8.42 22.51 -17.60
CA ASN A 290 -9.81 22.25 -17.98
C ASN A 290 -10.14 22.75 -19.40
N ALA A 291 -9.68 23.95 -19.76
CA ALA A 291 -9.90 24.48 -21.10
C ALA A 291 -9.19 23.64 -22.17
N VAL A 292 -7.98 23.14 -21.89
CA VAL A 292 -7.22 22.25 -22.79
C VAL A 292 -7.91 20.90 -22.97
N LEU A 293 -8.52 20.36 -21.92
CA LEU A 293 -9.27 19.10 -21.97
C LEU A 293 -10.58 19.23 -22.76
N THR A 294 -11.29 20.35 -22.60
CA THR A 294 -12.65 20.52 -23.14
C THR A 294 -12.68 21.14 -24.54
N SER A 295 -11.63 21.86 -24.94
CA SER A 295 -11.58 22.55 -26.22
C SER A 295 -10.19 22.47 -26.86
N PRO A 296 -10.06 21.79 -28.03
CA PRO A 296 -8.78 21.68 -28.72
C PRO A 296 -8.24 23.04 -29.17
N PHE A 297 -6.96 23.27 -28.87
CA PHE A 297 -6.22 24.44 -29.31
C PHE A 297 -5.49 24.19 -30.62
N THR A 298 -5.49 25.20 -31.50
CA THR A 298 -4.82 25.18 -32.80
C THR A 298 -4.02 26.46 -33.00
N THR A 299 -3.01 26.41 -33.88
CA THR A 299 -2.19 27.58 -34.22
C THR A 299 -1.81 27.60 -35.70
N THR A 300 -1.68 28.79 -36.27
CA THR A 300 -1.13 29.00 -37.63
C THR A 300 0.39 29.22 -37.62
N ASN A 301 1.00 29.36 -36.45
CA ASN A 301 2.43 29.51 -36.31
C ASN A 301 3.16 28.24 -36.80
N THR A 302 4.40 28.40 -37.28
CA THR A 302 5.22 27.29 -37.81
C THR A 302 6.38 26.92 -36.89
N THR A 303 6.66 27.75 -35.91
CA THR A 303 7.76 27.58 -34.95
C THR A 303 7.17 27.56 -33.55
N LEU A 304 7.41 26.48 -32.79
CA LEU A 304 7.04 26.39 -31.38
C LEU A 304 8.28 26.63 -30.53
N TRP A 305 8.18 27.48 -29.51
CA TRP A 305 9.20 27.62 -28.48
C TRP A 305 8.68 27.07 -27.18
N LEU A 306 9.44 26.17 -26.57
CA LEU A 306 9.18 25.63 -25.25
C LEU A 306 10.22 26.24 -24.31
N VAL A 307 9.77 27.17 -23.46
CA VAL A 307 10.66 27.91 -22.55
C VAL A 307 10.38 27.51 -21.12
N GLU A 308 11.41 27.25 -20.34
CA GLU A 308 11.24 26.85 -18.94
C GLU A 308 10.63 27.98 -18.09
N ASN A 309 11.18 29.19 -18.23
CA ASN A 309 10.91 30.31 -17.33
C ASN A 309 9.99 31.38 -17.93
N ARG A 310 9.11 31.94 -17.09
CA ARG A 310 8.21 33.06 -17.40
C ARG A 310 8.96 34.34 -17.79
N ALA A 311 10.17 34.57 -17.28
CA ALA A 311 11.00 35.71 -17.64
C ALA A 311 11.31 35.71 -19.16
N ILE A 312 11.62 34.55 -19.74
CA ILE A 312 11.84 34.41 -21.18
C ILE A 312 10.55 34.61 -21.95
N LEU A 313 9.46 33.98 -21.50
CA LEU A 313 8.14 34.14 -22.13
C LEU A 313 7.75 35.63 -22.21
N THR A 314 7.81 36.34 -21.08
CA THR A 314 7.44 37.77 -21.00
C THR A 314 8.37 38.64 -21.84
N ARG A 315 9.67 38.34 -21.86
CA ARG A 315 10.65 39.05 -22.68
C ARG A 315 10.42 38.85 -24.19
N LEU A 316 10.03 37.65 -24.62
CA LEU A 316 9.70 37.35 -26.02
C LEU A 316 8.35 37.95 -26.42
N ALA A 317 7.37 37.96 -25.52
CA ALA A 317 6.01 38.44 -25.80
C ALA A 317 5.95 39.91 -26.23
N VAL A 318 6.85 40.75 -25.73
CA VAL A 318 6.92 42.18 -26.11
C VAL A 318 7.55 42.41 -27.48
N GLU A 319 8.21 41.41 -28.08
CA GLU A 319 8.90 41.53 -29.37
C GLU A 319 7.98 41.05 -30.50
N THR A 320 6.85 41.75 -30.68
CA THR A 320 5.77 41.34 -31.59
C THR A 320 6.24 41.17 -33.04
N GLU A 321 7.13 42.05 -33.50
CA GLU A 321 7.61 42.00 -34.87
C GLU A 321 8.48 40.76 -35.11
N PHE A 322 9.30 40.38 -34.13
CA PHE A 322 10.06 39.14 -34.17
C PHE A 322 9.13 37.92 -34.21
N LEU A 323 8.14 37.85 -33.31
CA LEU A 323 7.18 36.73 -33.27
C LEU A 323 6.42 36.58 -34.59
N ARG A 324 6.00 37.71 -35.19
CA ARG A 324 5.32 37.73 -36.49
C ARG A 324 6.23 37.26 -37.63
N GLN A 325 7.42 37.83 -37.75
CA GLN A 325 8.36 37.50 -38.83
C GLN A 325 8.81 36.04 -38.79
N THR A 326 8.94 35.48 -37.58
CA THR A 326 9.41 34.11 -37.36
C THR A 326 8.28 33.09 -37.28
N ASN A 327 7.02 33.54 -37.35
CA ASN A 327 5.82 32.72 -37.16
C ASN A 327 5.94 31.86 -35.89
N SER A 328 6.26 32.50 -34.77
CA SER A 328 6.57 31.85 -33.51
C SER A 328 5.42 31.88 -32.51
N CYS A 329 5.11 30.73 -31.94
CA CYS A 329 4.31 30.57 -30.73
C CYS A 329 5.24 30.15 -29.59
N ILE A 330 5.13 30.80 -28.43
CA ILE A 330 5.94 30.53 -27.25
C ILE A 330 5.05 29.96 -26.15
N VAL A 331 5.42 28.82 -25.59
CA VAL A 331 4.75 28.17 -24.46
C VAL A 331 5.73 28.05 -23.30
N CYS A 332 5.32 28.53 -22.13
CA CYS A 332 6.10 28.38 -20.91
C CYS A 332 5.75 27.07 -20.21
N LEU A 333 6.78 26.30 -19.85
CA LEU A 333 6.65 25.02 -19.13
C LEU A 333 6.50 25.22 -17.62
N ASP A 334 6.94 26.38 -17.10
CA ASP A 334 6.81 26.79 -15.69
C ASP A 334 7.35 25.72 -14.72
N GLY A 335 8.56 25.23 -15.02
CA GLY A 335 9.21 24.10 -14.37
C GLY A 335 8.87 22.76 -15.02
N GLN A 336 8.40 21.78 -14.22
CA GLN A 336 8.12 20.43 -14.72
C GLN A 336 6.93 20.40 -15.68
N ILE A 337 7.09 19.68 -16.80
CA ILE A 337 6.05 19.45 -17.80
C ILE A 337 4.94 18.59 -17.19
N ARG A 338 3.84 19.24 -16.80
CA ARG A 338 2.62 18.57 -16.34
C ARG A 338 1.81 18.08 -17.52
N SER A 339 0.91 17.13 -17.29
CA SER A 339 0.05 16.55 -18.33
C SER A 339 -0.80 17.59 -19.08
N ALA A 340 -1.23 18.67 -18.42
CA ALA A 340 -1.92 19.78 -19.08
C ALA A 340 -1.04 20.50 -20.11
N HIS A 341 0.25 20.73 -19.78
CA HIS A 341 1.22 21.26 -20.75
C HIS A 341 1.45 20.26 -21.88
N LYS A 342 1.59 18.97 -21.54
CA LYS A 342 1.76 17.89 -22.51
C LYS A 342 0.64 17.90 -23.57
N GLN A 343 -0.61 17.85 -23.12
CA GLN A 343 -1.78 17.87 -24.01
C GLN A 343 -1.86 19.15 -24.83
N PHE A 344 -1.63 20.32 -24.21
CA PHE A 344 -1.65 21.60 -24.93
C PHE A 344 -0.60 21.63 -26.05
N ILE A 345 0.64 21.23 -25.75
CA ILE A 345 1.73 21.14 -26.72
C ILE A 345 1.39 20.14 -27.83
N GLU A 346 0.87 18.96 -27.49
CA GLU A 346 0.45 17.95 -28.47
C GLU A 346 -0.64 18.47 -29.42
N GLN A 347 -1.63 19.22 -28.91
CA GLN A 347 -2.66 19.85 -29.73
C GLN A 347 -2.07 20.89 -30.69
N LEU A 348 -1.15 21.73 -30.22
CA LEU A 348 -0.46 22.71 -31.09
C LEU A 348 0.40 22.03 -32.15
N LEU A 349 1.09 20.93 -31.81
CA LEU A 349 1.91 20.14 -32.73
C LEU A 349 1.10 19.44 -33.83
N GLN A 350 -0.20 19.27 -33.66
CA GLN A 350 -1.10 18.79 -34.74
C GLN A 350 -1.45 19.88 -35.76
N SER A 351 -1.02 21.13 -35.52
CA SER A 351 -1.26 22.27 -36.41
C SER A 351 -0.09 22.50 -37.40
N ALA A 352 0.21 23.75 -37.76
CA ALA A 352 1.21 24.09 -38.79
C ALA A 352 2.68 24.07 -38.31
N ILE A 353 2.95 23.58 -37.10
CA ILE A 353 4.29 23.59 -36.48
C ILE A 353 5.24 22.65 -37.24
N LYS A 354 6.41 23.18 -37.62
CA LYS A 354 7.46 22.47 -38.37
C LYS A 354 8.74 22.27 -37.57
N GLN A 355 9.01 23.18 -36.64
CA GLN A 355 10.18 23.11 -35.77
C GLN A 355 9.83 23.51 -34.34
N THR A 356 10.56 22.92 -33.39
CA THR A 356 10.48 23.28 -31.97
C THR A 356 11.84 23.73 -31.47
N ILE A 357 11.87 24.88 -30.82
CA ILE A 357 13.03 25.41 -30.10
C ILE A 357 12.78 25.23 -28.61
N ILE A 358 13.65 24.48 -27.93
CA ILE A 358 13.59 24.25 -26.50
C ILE A 358 14.64 25.14 -25.84
N TRP A 359 14.22 25.87 -24.82
CA TRP A 359 15.12 26.68 -24.04
C TRP A 359 14.85 26.38 -22.56
N THR A 360 15.75 25.63 -21.93
CA THR A 360 15.78 25.35 -20.47
C THR A 360 17.07 25.85 -19.83
N ASP A 361 17.10 25.91 -18.50
CA ASP A 361 18.35 26.04 -17.74
C ASP A 361 19.29 24.86 -18.08
N THR A 362 20.59 25.05 -17.89
CA THR A 362 21.60 24.00 -18.14
C THR A 362 22.00 23.24 -16.87
N ASP A 363 21.21 23.37 -15.80
CA ASP A 363 21.36 22.59 -14.58
C ASP A 363 20.71 21.19 -14.70
N SER A 364 20.80 20.38 -13.64
CA SER A 364 20.24 19.03 -13.67
C SER A 364 18.71 18.99 -13.84
N ALA A 365 17.99 20.02 -13.42
CA ALA A 365 16.54 20.09 -13.53
C ALA A 365 16.13 20.52 -14.94
N GLY A 366 16.75 21.57 -15.47
CA GLY A 366 16.55 22.05 -16.84
C GLY A 366 16.92 21.01 -17.88
N ILE A 367 18.01 20.25 -17.69
CA ILE A 367 18.35 19.11 -18.56
C ILE A 367 17.23 18.05 -18.57
N THR A 368 16.65 17.76 -17.40
CA THR A 368 15.53 16.82 -17.29
C THR A 368 14.30 17.34 -18.03
N ILE A 369 13.98 18.62 -17.88
CA ILE A 369 12.87 19.27 -18.60
C ILE A 369 13.10 19.24 -20.12
N ALA A 370 14.31 19.55 -20.57
CA ALA A 370 14.67 19.52 -21.99
C ALA A 370 14.52 18.13 -22.59
N LYS A 371 14.90 17.07 -21.85
CA LYS A 371 14.69 15.68 -22.28
C LYS A 371 13.22 15.39 -22.51
N TYR A 372 12.37 15.67 -21.51
CA TYR A 372 10.94 15.44 -21.64
C TYR A 372 10.29 16.28 -22.74
N ALA A 373 10.71 17.54 -22.91
CA ALA A 373 10.24 18.40 -23.99
C ALA A 373 10.63 17.86 -25.37
N ALA A 374 11.88 17.38 -25.53
CA ALA A 374 12.38 16.82 -26.77
C ALA A 374 11.69 15.50 -27.14
N GLU A 375 11.38 14.65 -26.16
CA GLU A 375 10.60 13.42 -26.36
C GLU A 375 9.14 13.69 -26.76
N LEU A 376 8.57 14.81 -26.30
CA LEU A 376 7.18 15.18 -26.59
C LEU A 376 6.98 15.67 -28.02
N VAL A 377 7.96 16.36 -28.58
CA VAL A 377 7.82 17.05 -29.86
C VAL A 377 8.18 16.17 -31.04
N LYS A 378 7.54 16.43 -32.19
CA LYS A 378 7.81 15.74 -33.45
C LYS A 378 8.47 16.70 -34.44
N GLY A 379 9.40 16.20 -35.26
CA GLY A 379 10.06 16.98 -36.31
C GLY A 379 11.41 17.57 -35.88
N THR A 380 11.76 18.74 -36.42
CA THR A 380 13.05 19.39 -36.16
C THR A 380 13.08 19.99 -34.76
N VAL A 381 14.00 19.53 -33.92
CA VAL A 381 14.24 20.05 -32.57
C VAL A 381 15.55 20.81 -32.53
N LYS A 382 15.52 21.98 -31.90
CA LYS A 382 16.71 22.78 -31.58
C LYS A 382 16.67 23.09 -30.09
N ILE A 383 17.81 22.99 -29.41
CA ILE A 383 17.93 23.26 -27.97
C ILE A 383 18.94 24.39 -27.79
N VAL A 384 18.54 25.45 -27.09
CA VAL A 384 19.40 26.59 -26.79
C VAL A 384 20.20 26.27 -25.53
N GLY A 385 21.53 26.25 -25.66
CA GLY A 385 22.45 26.10 -24.55
C GLY A 385 23.11 27.43 -24.15
N ARG A 386 24.16 27.30 -23.34
CA ARG A 386 24.96 28.43 -22.85
C ARG A 386 25.62 29.20 -23.99
N ASP A 387 25.88 30.49 -23.80
CA ASP A 387 26.57 31.35 -24.76
C ASP A 387 25.89 31.41 -26.14
N TYR A 388 24.57 31.14 -26.15
CA TYR A 388 23.69 31.15 -27.32
C TYR A 388 24.00 30.03 -28.33
N GLU A 389 24.70 28.99 -27.87
CA GLU A 389 24.94 27.78 -28.65
C GLU A 389 23.63 27.05 -28.95
N LEU A 390 23.58 26.46 -30.14
CA LEU A 390 22.39 25.77 -30.63
C LEU A 390 22.72 24.31 -30.89
N TYR A 391 21.96 23.45 -30.24
CA TYR A 391 22.08 22.01 -30.33
C TYR A 391 20.93 21.46 -31.16
N HIS A 392 21.19 20.47 -31.99
CA HIS A 392 20.18 19.88 -32.90
C HIS A 392 19.64 18.53 -32.41
N SER A 393 20.07 18.08 -31.22
CA SER A 393 19.56 16.88 -30.58
C SER A 393 19.79 16.92 -29.06
N ILE A 394 18.96 16.19 -28.30
CA ILE A 394 19.08 16.11 -26.85
C ILE A 394 20.38 15.41 -26.41
N GLU A 395 20.87 14.46 -27.20
CA GLU A 395 22.14 13.76 -26.97
C GLU A 395 23.31 14.73 -27.08
N SER A 396 23.32 15.58 -28.12
CA SER A 396 24.38 16.59 -28.29
C SER A 396 24.40 17.61 -27.17
N PHE A 397 23.21 18.07 -26.73
CA PHE A 397 23.05 19.01 -25.63
C PHE A 397 23.57 18.41 -24.32
N THR A 398 23.12 17.20 -23.98
CA THR A 398 23.48 16.54 -22.72
C THR A 398 24.95 16.11 -22.65
N ALA A 399 25.60 15.84 -23.77
CA ALA A 399 27.01 15.45 -23.81
C ALA A 399 27.97 16.65 -23.65
N GLN A 400 27.55 17.85 -24.06
CA GLN A 400 28.42 19.04 -24.13
C GLN A 400 28.18 20.03 -22.99
N VAL A 401 27.00 20.01 -22.37
CA VAL A 401 26.72 20.81 -21.18
C VAL A 401 27.47 20.24 -19.96
N GLN A 402 28.50 20.96 -19.51
CA GLN A 402 29.32 20.57 -18.36
C GLN A 402 29.10 21.45 -17.12
N GLU A 403 28.56 22.65 -17.28
CA GLU A 403 28.37 23.63 -16.20
C GLU A 403 26.90 24.09 -16.12
N ALA A 404 26.41 24.21 -14.89
CA ALA A 404 25.07 24.74 -14.61
C ALA A 404 25.03 26.25 -14.88
N HIS A 405 23.99 26.69 -15.59
CA HIS A 405 23.77 28.09 -15.95
C HIS A 405 22.27 28.38 -15.99
N GLU A 406 21.88 29.52 -15.41
CA GLU A 406 20.50 30.04 -15.41
C GLU A 406 20.27 30.92 -16.64
N GLN A 407 19.17 30.70 -17.35
CA GLN A 407 18.87 31.43 -18.58
C GLN A 407 18.58 32.92 -18.38
N GLU A 408 18.11 33.33 -17.22
CA GLU A 408 17.82 34.74 -16.93
C GLU A 408 19.08 35.62 -17.03
N GLN A 409 20.25 35.02 -16.87
CA GLN A 409 21.55 35.67 -17.06
C GLN A 409 21.84 35.95 -18.54
N GLN A 410 21.09 35.32 -19.46
CA GLN A 410 21.35 35.32 -20.89
C GLN A 410 20.07 35.38 -21.75
N LEU A 411 19.17 36.34 -21.45
CA LEU A 411 17.94 36.53 -22.23
C LEU A 411 18.20 36.94 -23.70
N GLY A 412 19.35 37.55 -24.00
CA GLY A 412 19.70 37.99 -25.36
C GLY A 412 18.73 39.03 -25.93
N GLY A 413 18.56 39.00 -27.25
CA GLY A 413 17.63 39.89 -27.96
C GLY A 413 17.39 39.44 -29.39
N VAL A 414 16.48 40.12 -30.09
CA VAL A 414 16.00 39.75 -31.44
C VAL A 414 17.12 39.39 -32.43
N LYS A 415 18.22 40.15 -32.46
CA LYS A 415 19.37 39.89 -33.34
C LYS A 415 20.00 38.51 -33.11
N GLN A 416 19.98 38.01 -31.89
CA GLN A 416 20.51 36.71 -31.54
C GLN A 416 19.50 35.61 -31.82
N TRP A 417 18.24 35.80 -31.41
CA TRP A 417 17.18 34.81 -31.57
C TRP A 417 16.88 34.49 -33.03
N ILE A 418 16.99 35.48 -33.93
CA ILE A 418 16.86 35.27 -35.38
C ILE A 418 17.88 34.26 -35.90
N LYS A 419 19.07 34.13 -35.29
CA LYS A 419 20.08 33.16 -35.72
C LYS A 419 19.69 31.71 -35.40
N TRP A 420 18.72 31.51 -34.52
CA TRP A 420 18.25 30.18 -34.13
C TRP A 420 17.09 29.68 -34.98
N MET A 421 16.46 30.58 -35.75
CA MET A 421 15.40 30.28 -36.72
C MET A 421 15.99 29.60 -37.94
#